data_AF-A0A352NJZ3-F1
#
_entry.id   AF-A0A352NJZ3-F1
#
_cell.length_a   1.000
_cell.length_b   1.000
_cell.length_c   1.000
_cell.angle_alpha   90.00
_cell.angle_beta   90.00
_cell.angle_gamma   90.00
#
_symmetry.space_group_name_H-M   'P 1'
#
loop_
_entity.id
_entity.type
_entity.pdbx_description
1 polymer ?
#
loop_
_entity_poly.entity_id
_entity_poly.type
_entity_poly.pdbx_seq_one_letter_code
_entity_poly.pdbx_strand_id
1 'polypeptide(L)'
;MKKKQMPLCDIVLPVYNGLSYVKECINAIIKCTDDCTYHLYIVDDHSDSYTTFFLLDQVRQYPQHFSLHRNPQNMGFVRSC
;
A
#
# COMPACT_ATOMS: atom_id res chain seq x y z
N MET A 1 0.49 1.37 -34.48
CA MET A 1 1.03 2.14 -33.33
C MET A 1 1.59 1.15 -32.31
N LYS A 2 2.86 1.28 -31.90
CA LYS A 2 3.42 0.42 -30.83
C LYS A 2 2.86 0.91 -29.49
N LYS A 3 2.23 0.04 -28.70
CA LYS A 3 1.88 0.35 -27.30
C LYS A 3 3.19 0.67 -26.57
N LYS A 4 3.29 1.85 -25.97
CA LYS A 4 4.41 2.22 -25.10
C LYS A 4 4.34 1.31 -23.88
N GLN A 5 5.29 0.38 -23.78
CA GLN A 5 5.36 -0.52 -22.63
C GLN A 5 5.86 0.32 -21.45
N MET A 6 4.99 0.56 -20.48
CA MET A 6 5.36 1.31 -19.28
C MET A 6 6.13 0.41 -18.32
N PRO A 7 7.15 0.93 -17.62
CA PRO A 7 7.90 0.13 -16.66
C PRO A 7 6.97 -0.35 -15.56
N LEU A 8 7.17 -1.59 -15.12
CA LEU A 8 6.56 -2.11 -13.89
C LEU A 8 7.15 -1.35 -12.70
N CYS A 9 6.30 -0.82 -11.82
CA CYS A 9 6.70 -0.08 -10.63
C CYS A 9 6.22 -0.77 -9.36
N ASP A 10 7.13 -1.00 -8.42
CA ASP A 10 6.78 -1.42 -7.06
C ASP A 10 6.70 -0.18 -6.16
N ILE A 11 5.57 -0.02 -5.47
CA ILE A 11 5.34 1.08 -4.53
C ILE A 11 5.35 0.48 -3.13
N VAL A 12 6.21 1.01 -2.25
CA VAL A 12 6.26 0.60 -0.84
C VAL A 12 5.60 1.68 0.01
N LEU A 13 4.56 1.31 0.77
CA LEU A 13 3.81 2.19 1.64
C LEU A 13 3.99 1.77 3.12
N PRO A 14 4.92 2.39 3.85
CA PRO A 14 5.03 2.21 5.29
C PRO A 14 3.85 2.89 6.01
N VAL A 15 3.23 2.17 6.94
CA VAL A 15 2.06 2.63 7.69
C VAL A 15 2.27 2.39 9.18
N TYR A 16 2.07 3.43 9.98
CA TYR A 16 1.87 3.32 11.42
C TYR A 16 0.76 4.28 11.84
N ASN A 17 -0.45 3.75 12.01
CA ASN A 17 -1.69 4.51 12.25
C ASN A 17 -1.96 5.56 11.14
N GLY A 18 -2.69 6.63 11.46
CA GLY A 18 -2.96 7.72 10.53
C GLY A 18 -4.01 7.38 9.46
N LEU A 19 -5.04 6.61 9.83
CA LEU A 19 -6.06 6.06 8.93
C LEU A 19 -6.61 7.04 7.87
N SER A 20 -6.85 8.30 8.23
CA SER A 20 -7.32 9.32 7.26
C SER A 20 -6.31 9.54 6.13
N TYR A 21 -5.04 9.71 6.48
CA TYR A 21 -3.96 9.89 5.50
C TYR A 21 -3.69 8.62 4.70
N VAL A 22 -3.79 7.45 5.33
CA VAL A 22 -3.65 6.15 4.63
C VAL A 22 -4.74 6.00 3.56
N LYS A 23 -5.99 6.34 3.90
CA LYS A 23 -7.11 6.35 2.95
C LYS A 23 -6.86 7.31 1.79
N GLU A 24 -6.46 8.53 2.08
CA GLU A 24 -6.16 9.53 1.05
C GLU A 24 -5.00 9.08 0.14
N CYS A 25 -3.94 8.53 0.73
CA CYS A 25 -2.77 8.04 0.00
C CYS A 25 -3.12 6.89 -0.93
N ILE A 26 -3.80 5.85 -0.44
CA ILE A 26 -4.21 4.71 -1.28
C ILE A 26 -5.14 5.16 -2.41
N ASN A 27 -6.10 6.05 -2.12
CA ASN A 27 -6.97 6.61 -3.15
C ASN A 27 -6.20 7.42 -4.20
N ALA A 28 -5.17 8.16 -3.79
CA ALA A 28 -4.33 8.91 -4.71
C ALA A 28 -3.50 7.98 -5.60
N ILE A 29 -2.89 6.93 -5.02
CA ILE A 29 -2.17 5.89 -5.77
C ILE A 29 -3.09 5.33 -6.85
N ILE A 30 -4.25 4.78 -6.48
CA ILE A 30 -5.21 4.18 -7.42
C ILE A 30 -5.59 5.14 -8.56
N LYS A 31 -5.81 6.43 -8.25
CA LYS A 31 -6.19 7.45 -9.25
C LYS A 31 -5.05 7.87 -10.16
N CYS A 32 -3.81 7.86 -9.67
CA CYS A 32 -2.65 8.37 -10.40
C CYS A 32 -1.89 7.27 -11.16
N THR A 33 -2.25 6.00 -10.95
CA THR A 33 -1.58 4.85 -11.56
C THR A 33 -2.54 4.00 -12.40
N ASP A 34 -3.63 4.58 -12.91
CA ASP A 34 -4.68 3.89 -13.67
C ASP A 34 -4.20 3.43 -15.06
N ASP A 35 -3.23 4.12 -15.64
CA ASP A 35 -2.66 3.79 -16.94
C ASP A 35 -1.41 2.90 -16.86
N CYS A 36 -0.82 2.70 -15.66
CA CYS A 36 0.45 1.99 -15.46
C CYS A 36 0.33 0.67 -14.69
N THR A 37 1.27 -0.24 -14.93
CA THR A 37 1.35 -1.50 -14.17
C THR A 37 2.17 -1.28 -12.91
N TYR A 38 1.57 -1.54 -11.75
CA TYR A 38 2.23 -1.43 -10.45
C TYR A 38 1.79 -2.53 -9.48
N HIS A 39 2.60 -2.73 -8.44
CA HIS A 39 2.23 -3.48 -7.24
C HIS A 39 2.48 -2.64 -5.99
N LEU A 40 1.50 -2.59 -5.09
CA LEU A 40 1.58 -1.86 -3.82
C LEU A 40 1.91 -2.82 -2.68
N TYR A 41 3.08 -2.64 -2.08
CA TYR A 41 3.53 -3.32 -0.88
C TYR A 41 3.28 -2.44 0.34
N ILE A 42 2.26 -2.76 1.11
CA ILE A 42 1.91 -2.06 2.33
C ILE A 42 2.68 -2.72 3.49
N VAL A 43 3.44 -1.93 4.24
CA VAL A 43 4.14 -2.38 5.44
C VAL A 43 3.46 -1.74 6.66
N ASP A 44 2.62 -2.51 7.35
CA ASP A 44 1.98 -2.10 8.59
C ASP A 44 2.92 -2.32 9.78
N ASP A 45 3.51 -1.25 10.30
CA ASP A 45 4.43 -1.25 11.43
C ASP A 45 3.70 -1.31 12.79
N HIS A 46 2.80 -2.28 12.90
CA HIS A 46 1.98 -2.54 14.09
C HIS A 46 0.99 -1.41 14.43
N SER A 47 0.19 -1.01 13.46
CA SER A 47 -0.90 -0.06 13.67
C SER A 47 -2.01 -0.63 14.55
N ASP A 48 -2.88 0.27 15.02
CA ASP A 48 -4.12 -0.04 15.71
C ASP A 48 -5.10 -0.88 14.87
N SER A 49 -6.16 -1.37 15.52
CA SER A 49 -7.15 -2.24 14.89
C SER A 49 -7.89 -1.55 13.75
N TYR A 50 -8.21 -0.26 13.87
CA TYR A 50 -8.91 0.50 12.83
C TYR A 50 -8.11 0.57 11.54
N THR A 51 -6.82 0.89 11.66
CA THR A 51 -5.91 0.97 10.52
C THR A 51 -5.66 -0.41 9.94
N THR A 52 -5.36 -1.40 10.78
CA THR A 52 -5.12 -2.78 10.35
C THR A 52 -6.31 -3.36 9.58
N PHE A 53 -7.54 -3.19 10.08
CA PHE A 53 -8.74 -3.71 9.41
C PHE A 53 -8.98 -3.05 8.07
N PHE A 54 -8.76 -1.74 7.96
CA PHE A 54 -8.83 -1.04 6.69
C PHE A 54 -7.81 -1.59 5.68
N LEU A 55 -6.55 -1.78 6.08
CA LEU A 55 -5.51 -2.31 5.20
C LEU A 55 -5.82 -3.73 4.71
N LEU A 56 -6.34 -4.59 5.60
CA LEU A 56 -6.79 -5.94 5.23
C LEU A 56 -7.93 -5.91 4.22
N ASP A 57 -8.86 -4.98 4.36
CA ASP A 57 -9.95 -4.77 3.40
C ASP A 57 -9.42 -4.33 2.02
N GLN A 58 -8.44 -3.42 1.98
CA GLN A 58 -7.80 -2.99 0.73
C GLN A 58 -7.10 -4.13 0.00
N VAL A 59 -6.37 -5.01 0.70
CA VAL A 59 -5.74 -6.19 0.07
C VAL A 59 -6.78 -7.19 -0.43
N ARG A 60 -7.91 -7.36 0.26
CA ARG A 60 -9.02 -8.21 -0.21
C ARG A 60 -9.70 -7.64 -1.46
N GLN A 61 -9.80 -6.32 -1.55
CA GLN A 61 -10.39 -5.63 -2.69
C GLN A 61 -9.48 -5.68 -3.93
N TYR A 62 -8.15 -5.63 -3.74
CA TYR A 62 -7.16 -5.59 -4.82
C TYR A 62 -6.08 -6.71 -4.71
N PRO A 63 -6.46 -7.99 -4.66
CA PRO A 63 -5.55 -9.09 -4.30
C PRO A 63 -4.45 -9.36 -5.34
N GLN A 64 -4.61 -8.87 -6.58
CA GLN A 64 -3.60 -8.99 -7.64
C GLN A 64 -2.61 -7.82 -7.68
N HIS A 65 -2.90 -6.74 -6.97
CA HIS A 65 -2.09 -5.51 -7.03
C HIS A 65 -1.52 -5.13 -5.67
N PHE A 66 -2.18 -5.49 -4.57
CA PHE A 66 -1.83 -5.04 -3.23
C PHE A 66 -1.39 -6.23 -2.38
N SER A 67 -0.41 -6.00 -1.52
CA SER A 67 0.04 -6.95 -0.50
C SER A 67 0.28 -6.24 0.81
N LEU A 68 0.10 -6.96 1.92
CA LEU A 68 0.29 -6.44 3.27
C LEU A 68 1.29 -7.30 4.02
N HIS A 69 2.36 -6.66 4.49
CA HIS A 69 3.26 -7.20 5.51
C HIS A 69 2.99 -6.46 6.82
N ARG A 70 2.74 -7.19 7.90
CA ARG A 70 2.50 -6.60 9.22
C ARG A 70 3.61 -6.99 10.17
N ASN A 71 4.25 -5.99 10.78
CA ASN A 71 5.23 -6.21 11.82
C ASN A 71 4.54 -6.60 13.14
N PRO A 72 5.13 -7.51 13.93
CA PRO A 72 4.55 -7.95 15.20
C PRO A 72 4.58 -6.86 16.29
N GLN A 73 5.38 -5.82 16.11
CA GLN A 73 5.50 -4.64 16.97
C GLN A 73 5.98 -3.45 16.13
N ASN A 74 5.87 -2.23 16.65
CA ASN A 74 6.41 -1.04 15.99
C ASN A 74 7.94 -1.12 15.99
N MET A 75 8.53 -1.24 14.80
CA MET A 75 9.98 -1.34 14.59
C MET A 75 10.61 0.02 14.30
N GLY A 76 9.80 1.01 13.94
CA GLY A 76 10.23 2.33 13.51
C GLY A 76 10.61 2.37 12.04
N PHE A 77 10.35 3.50 11.38
CA PHE A 77 10.41 3.69 9.93
C PHE A 77 11.60 3.04 9.22
N VAL A 78 12.84 3.29 9.67
CA VAL A 78 14.08 2.80 9.03
C VAL A 78 14.24 1.27 9.11
N ARG A 79 13.63 0.62 10.11
CA ARG A 79 13.67 -0.84 10.24
C ARG A 79 12.53 -1.52 9.52
N SER A 80 11.43 -0.81 9.31
CA SER A 80 10.25 -1.34 8.63
C SER A 80 10.45 -1.39 7.12
N CYS A 81 11.24 -0.48 6.53
CA CYS A 81 11.47 -0.38 5.08
C CYS A 81 12.91 0.04 4.74
#